data_AF-A0A1A0QVT1-F1
#
_entry.id   AF-A0A1A0QVT1-F1
#
_cell.length_a   1.000
_cell.length_b   1.000
_cell.length_c   1.000
_cell.angle_alpha   90.00
_cell.angle_beta   90.00
_cell.angle_gamma   90.00
#
_symmetry.space_group_name_H-M   'P 1'
#
loop_
_entity.id
_entity.type
_entity.pdbx_description
1 polymer ?
#
loop_
_entity_poly.entity_id
_entity_poly.type
_entity_poly.pdbx_seq_one_letter_code
_entity_poly.pdbx_strand_id
1 'polypeptide(L)'
;MAADAPVPAPLAPARRALLHRRIRWFVAATITYNVIEAVVAIGEGTRVSSTALIGFGLDSMIEVSSAAAVAWQFSGADPEAREKTALRIIAVSFFALAGYVTIESIRSLSGAAEARHSAIGIGLTAASLAIMPLLSWAQRRTGRELGSRSAVADSKQTLLCTYLSAVVLAGLVLNSLLGWSWADPIAALILAAVAVREGREAWRGETCCGDR
;
A
#
# COMPACT_ATOMS: atom_id res chain seq x y z
N MET A 1 20.10 11.65 39.40
CA MET A 1 18.97 10.75 39.69
C MET A 1 17.89 11.01 38.66
N ALA A 2 17.87 10.23 37.58
CA ALA A 2 16.77 10.26 36.62
C ALA A 2 15.59 9.51 37.26
N ALA A 3 14.43 10.15 37.34
CA ALA A 3 13.22 9.54 37.86
C ALA A 3 12.80 8.39 36.92
N ASP A 4 12.66 7.19 37.48
CA ASP A 4 12.00 6.07 36.80
C ASP A 4 10.60 6.50 36.38
N ALA A 5 10.39 6.62 35.07
CA ALA A 5 9.05 6.79 34.53
C ALA A 5 8.25 5.51 34.85
N PRO A 6 7.01 5.62 35.35
CA PRO A 6 6.20 4.45 35.69
C PRO A 6 6.00 3.58 34.46
N VAL A 7 6.42 2.32 34.54
CA VAL A 7 6.16 1.30 33.53
C VAL A 7 4.64 1.20 33.33
N PRO A 8 4.10 1.38 32.12
CA PRO A 8 2.67 1.34 31.89
C PRO A 8 2.09 -0.01 32.35
N ALA A 9 1.01 0.04 33.13
CA ALA A 9 0.39 -1.15 33.68
C ALA A 9 -0.03 -2.12 32.56
N PRO A 10 0.20 -3.45 32.72
CA PRO A 10 -0.16 -4.43 31.72
C PRO A 10 -1.67 -4.44 31.45
N LEU A 11 -2.05 -4.52 30.17
CA LEU A 11 -3.45 -4.54 29.74
C LEU A 11 -4.22 -5.71 30.37
N ALA A 12 -5.46 -5.44 30.80
CA ALA A 12 -6.36 -6.49 31.26
C ALA A 12 -6.59 -7.56 30.16
N PRO A 13 -6.62 -8.86 30.48
CA PRO A 13 -6.77 -9.95 29.49
C PRO A 13 -7.96 -9.79 28.55
N ALA A 14 -9.11 -9.34 29.07
CA ALA A 14 -10.31 -9.08 28.28
C ALA A 14 -10.09 -7.95 27.24
N ARG A 15 -9.38 -6.88 27.61
CA ARG A 15 -9.04 -5.79 26.69
C ARG A 15 -8.11 -6.27 25.59
N ARG A 16 -7.10 -7.06 25.94
CA ARG A 16 -6.17 -7.66 24.99
C ARG A 16 -6.90 -8.53 23.95
N ALA A 17 -7.80 -9.41 24.39
CA ALA A 17 -8.59 -10.26 23.49
C ALA A 17 -9.46 -9.44 22.50
N LEU A 18 -10.10 -8.37 22.98
CA LEU A 18 -10.88 -7.46 22.13
C LEU A 18 -10.01 -6.75 21.08
N LEU A 19 -8.83 -6.25 21.48
CA LEU A 19 -7.90 -5.59 20.55
C LEU A 19 -7.38 -6.55 19.48
N HIS A 20 -7.03 -7.78 19.84
CA HIS A 20 -6.66 -8.83 18.87
C HIS A 20 -7.77 -9.07 17.85
N ARG A 21 -9.03 -9.21 18.31
CA ARG A 21 -10.19 -9.40 17.41
C ARG A 21 -10.39 -8.20 16.48
N ARG A 22 -10.23 -6.97 16.99
CA ARG A 22 -10.32 -5.75 16.17
C ARG A 22 -9.24 -5.70 15.09
N ILE A 23 -7.98 -5.98 15.43
CA ILE A 23 -6.89 -6.01 14.44
C ILE A 23 -7.15 -7.04 13.35
N ARG A 24 -7.62 -8.25 13.70
CA ARG A 24 -7.97 -9.27 12.70
C ARG A 24 -9.07 -8.78 11.75
N TRP A 25 -10.06 -8.05 12.26
CA TRP A 25 -11.08 -7.43 11.43
C TRP A 25 -10.53 -6.33 10.52
N PHE A 26 -9.65 -5.46 11.02
CA PHE A 26 -9.03 -4.42 10.20
C PHE A 26 -8.18 -5.02 9.08
N VAL A 27 -7.31 -5.98 9.39
CA VAL A 27 -6.48 -6.67 8.39
C VAL A 27 -7.35 -7.35 7.33
N ALA A 28 -8.42 -8.04 7.73
CA ALA A 28 -9.33 -8.69 6.79
C ALA A 28 -10.08 -7.68 5.90
N ALA A 29 -10.49 -6.53 6.46
CA ALA A 29 -11.13 -5.46 5.72
C ALA A 29 -10.18 -4.84 4.70
N THR A 30 -8.94 -4.52 5.11
CA THR A 30 -7.89 -3.97 4.24
C THR A 30 -7.57 -4.91 3.09
N ILE A 31 -7.34 -6.20 3.37
CA ILE A 31 -7.08 -7.21 2.32
C ILE A 31 -8.25 -7.29 1.35
N THR A 32 -9.48 -7.38 1.85
CA THR A 32 -10.67 -7.47 0.99
C THR A 32 -10.81 -6.24 0.10
N TYR A 33 -10.61 -5.05 0.68
CA TYR A 33 -10.67 -3.78 -0.05
C TYR A 33 -9.60 -3.73 -1.15
N ASN A 34 -8.36 -4.06 -0.85
CA ASN A 34 -7.25 -4.01 -1.80
C ASN A 34 -7.37 -5.04 -2.92
N VAL A 35 -7.97 -6.22 -2.65
CA VAL A 35 -8.29 -7.18 -3.71
C VAL A 35 -9.35 -6.61 -4.66
N ILE A 36 -10.41 -6.00 -4.12
CA ILE A 36 -11.45 -5.35 -4.95
C ILE A 36 -10.83 -4.21 -5.76
N GLU A 37 -10.01 -3.38 -5.11
CA GLU A 37 -9.30 -2.28 -5.75
C GLU A 37 -8.41 -2.76 -6.89
N ALA A 38 -7.58 -3.79 -6.66
CA ALA A 38 -6.72 -4.37 -7.69
C ALA A 38 -7.51 -4.83 -8.92
N VAL A 39 -8.60 -5.57 -8.70
CA VAL A 39 -9.44 -6.10 -9.79
C VAL A 39 -10.07 -4.97 -10.59
N VAL A 40 -10.66 -3.98 -9.91
CA VAL A 40 -11.33 -2.85 -10.58
C VAL A 40 -10.31 -1.95 -11.28
N ALA A 41 -9.19 -1.63 -10.63
CA ALA A 41 -8.15 -0.75 -11.16
C ALA A 41 -7.44 -1.36 -12.37
N ILE A 42 -7.04 -2.64 -12.31
CA ILE A 42 -6.39 -3.29 -13.46
C ILE A 42 -7.39 -3.46 -14.60
N GLY A 43 -8.62 -3.90 -14.31
CA GLY A 43 -9.67 -4.07 -15.34
C GLY A 43 -10.02 -2.76 -16.03
N GLU A 44 -10.21 -1.68 -15.26
CA GLU A 44 -10.54 -0.38 -15.82
C GLU A 44 -9.32 0.27 -16.50
N GLY A 45 -8.14 0.17 -15.88
CA GLY A 45 -6.90 0.73 -16.40
C GLY A 45 -6.53 0.13 -17.75
N THR A 46 -6.70 -1.18 -17.93
CA THR A 46 -6.55 -1.83 -19.24
C THR A 46 -7.62 -1.40 -20.24
N ARG A 47 -8.87 -1.22 -19.81
CA ARG A 47 -9.96 -0.75 -20.68
C ARG A 47 -9.75 0.68 -21.18
N VAL A 48 -9.15 1.55 -20.37
CA VAL A 48 -8.92 2.97 -20.72
C VAL A 48 -7.46 3.30 -21.06
N SER A 49 -6.59 2.31 -21.14
CA SER A 49 -5.14 2.48 -21.36
C SER A 49 -4.48 3.44 -20.37
N SER A 50 -4.92 3.42 -19.10
CA SER A 50 -4.35 4.23 -18.01
C SER A 50 -3.23 3.47 -17.32
N THR A 51 -2.01 3.96 -17.49
CA THR A 51 -0.82 3.37 -16.87
C THR A 51 -0.85 3.60 -15.36
N ALA A 52 -1.32 4.78 -14.93
CA ALA A 52 -1.41 5.12 -13.52
C ALA A 52 -2.40 4.21 -12.78
N LEU A 53 -3.56 3.90 -13.39
CA LEU A 53 -4.57 3.06 -12.78
C LEU A 53 -4.17 1.57 -12.75
N ILE A 54 -3.47 1.08 -13.78
CA ILE A 54 -2.89 -0.28 -13.74
C ILE A 54 -1.80 -0.34 -12.65
N GLY A 55 -0.90 0.64 -12.59
CA GLY A 55 0.13 0.72 -11.56
C GLY A 55 -0.45 0.76 -10.15
N PHE A 56 -1.54 1.51 -9.96
CA PHE A 56 -2.29 1.55 -8.70
C PHE A 56 -2.84 0.18 -8.32
N GLY A 57 -3.52 -0.52 -9.23
CA GLY A 57 -4.06 -1.85 -8.93
C GLY A 57 -2.98 -2.90 -8.64
N LEU A 58 -1.82 -2.81 -9.30
CA LEU A 58 -0.68 -3.66 -9.03
C LEU A 58 -0.05 -3.36 -7.65
N ASP A 59 -0.01 -2.09 -7.23
CA ASP A 59 0.41 -1.70 -5.88
C ASP A 59 -0.50 -2.33 -4.80
N SER A 60 -1.82 -2.31 -5.01
CA SER A 60 -2.79 -2.97 -4.11
C SER A 60 -2.55 -4.49 -4.01
N MET A 61 -2.16 -5.15 -5.12
CA MET A 61 -1.76 -6.56 -5.09
C MET A 61 -0.47 -6.78 -4.27
N ILE A 62 0.50 -5.87 -4.40
CA ILE A 62 1.72 -5.92 -3.58
C ILE A 62 1.36 -5.77 -2.11
N GLU A 63 0.47 -4.85 -1.75
CA GLU A 63 0.04 -4.66 -0.35
C GLU A 63 -0.56 -5.93 0.25
N VAL A 64 -1.43 -6.62 -0.49
CA VAL A 64 -2.00 -7.90 -0.05
C VAL A 64 -0.92 -8.97 0.09
N SER A 65 -0.01 -9.06 -0.89
CA SER A 65 1.06 -10.06 -0.88
C SER A 65 2.08 -9.81 0.24
N SER A 66 2.39 -8.56 0.55
CA SER A 66 3.34 -8.20 1.61
C SER A 66 2.75 -8.49 2.99
N ALA A 67 1.46 -8.16 3.20
CA ALA A 67 0.74 -8.53 4.42
C ALA A 67 0.70 -10.05 4.62
N ALA A 68 0.49 -10.83 3.55
CA ALA A 68 0.54 -12.29 3.59
C ALA A 68 1.96 -12.82 3.88
N ALA A 69 2.99 -12.26 3.24
CA ALA A 69 4.39 -12.64 3.46
C ALA A 69 4.84 -12.37 4.91
N VAL A 70 4.43 -11.22 5.46
CA VAL A 70 4.68 -10.87 6.87
C VAL A 70 3.89 -11.77 7.81
N ALA A 71 2.64 -12.12 7.51
CA ALA A 71 1.89 -13.08 8.33
C ALA A 71 2.54 -14.47 8.33
N TRP A 72 3.05 -14.92 7.17
CA TRP A 72 3.73 -16.21 7.01
C TRP A 72 5.06 -16.29 7.78
N GLN A 73 5.78 -15.18 7.94
CA GLN A 73 7.05 -15.17 8.66
C GLN A 73 6.89 -15.58 10.13
N PHE A 74 5.75 -15.23 10.75
CA PHE A 74 5.46 -15.51 12.16
C PHE A 74 4.87 -16.90 12.42
N SER A 75 4.59 -17.69 11.37
CA SER A 75 4.00 -19.03 11.51
C SER A 75 5.05 -20.16 11.59
N GLY A 76 6.34 -19.83 11.61
CA GLY A 76 7.46 -20.79 11.51
C GLY A 76 8.37 -20.86 12.73
N ALA A 77 9.21 -21.90 12.76
CA ALA A 77 10.19 -22.13 13.83
C ALA A 77 11.41 -21.17 13.78
N ASP A 78 11.70 -20.56 12.62
CA ASP A 78 12.78 -19.59 12.43
C ASP A 78 12.24 -18.28 11.80
N PRO A 79 11.79 -17.33 12.63
CA PRO A 79 11.20 -16.07 12.16
C PRO A 79 12.21 -15.15 11.45
N GLU A 80 13.49 -15.15 11.84
CA GLU A 80 14.49 -14.21 11.31
C GLU A 80 14.90 -14.55 9.86
N ALA A 81 15.13 -15.83 9.56
CA ALA A 81 15.42 -16.25 8.19
C ALA A 81 14.23 -16.03 7.25
N ARG A 82 13.00 -16.19 7.78
CA ARG A 82 11.77 -15.94 7.04
C ARG A 82 11.51 -14.46 6.81
N GLU A 83 11.84 -13.60 7.78
CA GLU A 83 11.75 -12.15 7.65
C GLU A 83 12.61 -11.65 6.49
N LYS A 84 13.90 -12.05 6.43
CA LYS A 84 14.77 -11.71 5.29
C LYS A 84 14.22 -12.18 3.95
N THR A 85 13.55 -13.33 3.94
CA THR A 85 12.94 -13.89 2.73
C THR A 85 11.70 -13.09 2.32
N ALA A 86 10.80 -12.81 3.25
CA ALA A 86 9.60 -12.00 3.02
C ALA A 86 9.97 -10.61 2.49
N LEU A 87 10.94 -9.95 3.13
CA LEU A 87 11.44 -8.63 2.73
C LEU A 87 12.05 -8.62 1.33
N ARG A 88 12.78 -9.68 0.94
CA ARG A 88 13.30 -9.83 -0.42
C ARG A 88 12.19 -10.01 -1.46
N ILE A 89 11.18 -10.82 -1.15
CA ILE A 89 10.02 -11.01 -2.04
C ILE A 89 9.31 -9.66 -2.26
N ILE A 90 9.04 -8.94 -1.16
CA ILE A 90 8.41 -7.62 -1.19
C ILE A 90 9.25 -6.64 -2.03
N ALA A 91 10.56 -6.59 -1.80
CA ALA A 91 11.47 -5.71 -2.54
C ALA A 91 11.47 -5.99 -4.04
N VAL A 92 11.54 -7.27 -4.44
CA VAL A 92 11.50 -7.68 -5.85
C VAL A 92 10.16 -7.31 -6.49
N SER A 93 9.04 -7.51 -5.79
CA SER A 93 7.73 -7.10 -6.29
C SER A 93 7.64 -5.60 -6.56
N PHE A 94 8.14 -4.76 -5.64
CA PHE A 94 8.17 -3.31 -5.85
C PHE A 94 9.07 -2.89 -7.01
N PHE A 95 10.24 -3.52 -7.18
CA PHE A 95 11.09 -3.24 -8.34
C PHE A 95 10.46 -3.71 -9.66
N ALA A 96 9.76 -4.83 -9.66
CA ALA A 96 9.03 -5.32 -10.84
C ALA A 96 7.90 -4.35 -11.22
N LEU A 97 7.11 -3.89 -10.24
CA LEU A 97 6.10 -2.85 -10.43
C LEU A 97 6.71 -1.58 -11.03
N ALA A 98 7.77 -1.06 -10.41
CA ALA A 98 8.43 0.15 -10.86
C ALA A 98 8.94 0.02 -12.31
N GLY A 99 9.57 -1.11 -12.64
CA GLY A 99 10.06 -1.39 -13.99
C GLY A 99 8.92 -1.41 -15.02
N TYR A 100 7.85 -2.16 -14.74
CA TYR A 100 6.68 -2.24 -15.60
C TYR A 100 6.04 -0.85 -15.84
N VAL A 101 5.74 -0.13 -14.75
CA VAL A 101 5.07 1.18 -14.82
C VAL A 101 5.95 2.21 -15.53
N THR A 102 7.28 2.18 -15.32
CA THR A 102 8.21 3.08 -16.01
C THR A 102 8.22 2.84 -17.52
N ILE A 103 8.31 1.58 -17.95
CA ILE A 103 8.30 1.22 -19.38
C ILE A 103 6.99 1.67 -20.04
N GLU A 104 5.86 1.40 -19.40
CA GLU A 104 4.55 1.74 -19.95
C GLU A 104 4.31 3.26 -19.97
N SER A 105 4.79 3.98 -18.95
CA SER A 105 4.72 5.45 -18.91
C SER A 105 5.54 6.09 -20.04
N ILE A 106 6.74 5.57 -20.33
CA ILE A 106 7.56 6.04 -21.45
C ILE A 106 6.87 5.77 -22.79
N ARG A 107 6.25 4.60 -22.96
CA ARG A 107 5.47 4.28 -24.16
C ARG A 107 4.29 5.23 -24.34
N SER A 108 3.52 5.48 -23.29
CA SER A 108 2.39 6.41 -23.32
C SER A 108 2.85 7.83 -23.68
N LEU A 109 3.93 8.34 -23.07
CA LEU A 109 4.51 9.65 -23.39
C LEU A 109 5.04 9.75 -24.82
N SER A 110 5.46 8.64 -25.43
CA SER A 110 5.89 8.60 -26.83
C SER A 110 4.73 8.60 -27.85
N GLY A 111 3.47 8.61 -27.38
CA GLY A 111 2.26 8.65 -28.21
C GLY A 111 1.69 7.27 -28.59
N ALA A 112 2.14 6.19 -27.93
CA ALA A 112 1.67 4.83 -28.25
C ALA A 112 0.24 4.55 -27.76
N ALA A 113 -0.18 5.18 -26.67
CA ALA A 113 -1.53 5.06 -26.10
C ALA A 113 -1.83 6.25 -25.18
N GLU A 114 -2.96 6.92 -25.42
CA GLU A 114 -3.46 7.97 -24.54
C GLU A 114 -4.51 7.42 -23.58
N ALA A 115 -4.36 7.75 -22.30
CA ALA A 115 -5.33 7.37 -21.28
C ALA A 115 -6.67 8.03 -21.58
N ARG A 116 -7.74 7.23 -21.69
CA ARG A 116 -9.10 7.73 -21.88
C ARG A 116 -9.75 8.09 -20.54
N HIS A 117 -10.80 8.90 -20.60
CA HIS A 117 -11.60 9.25 -19.43
C HIS A 117 -12.18 8.00 -18.74
N SER A 118 -12.08 7.95 -17.41
CA SER A 118 -12.58 6.86 -16.59
C SER A 118 -13.29 7.35 -15.33
N ALA A 119 -14.63 7.40 -15.37
CA ALA A 119 -15.44 7.68 -14.19
C ALA A 119 -15.27 6.59 -13.11
N ILE A 120 -15.04 5.33 -13.52
CA ILE A 120 -14.81 4.21 -12.60
C ILE A 120 -13.47 4.38 -11.87
N GLY A 121 -12.39 4.70 -12.58
CA GLY A 121 -11.07 4.95 -11.99
C GLY A 121 -11.06 6.16 -11.05
N ILE A 122 -11.76 7.24 -11.43
CA ILE A 122 -11.95 8.42 -10.57
C ILE A 122 -12.74 8.03 -9.31
N GLY A 123 -13.86 7.32 -9.46
CA GLY A 123 -14.68 6.87 -8.35
C GLY A 123 -13.92 5.95 -7.39
N LEU A 124 -13.13 5.00 -7.94
CA LEU A 124 -12.31 4.08 -7.16
C LEU A 124 -11.24 4.82 -6.36
N THR A 125 -10.42 5.64 -7.03
CA THR A 125 -9.33 6.37 -6.36
C THR A 125 -9.85 7.40 -5.36
N ALA A 126 -11.00 8.03 -5.62
CA ALA A 126 -11.67 8.90 -4.65
C ALA A 126 -12.19 8.13 -3.43
N ALA A 127 -12.77 6.94 -3.64
CA ALA A 127 -13.19 6.07 -2.54
C ALA A 127 -12.00 5.63 -1.68
N SER A 128 -10.88 5.24 -2.30
CA SER A 128 -9.66 4.84 -1.60
C SER A 128 -9.07 5.99 -0.79
N LEU A 129 -9.04 7.20 -1.37
CA LEU A 129 -8.60 8.41 -0.69
C LEU A 129 -9.46 8.75 0.55
N ALA A 130 -10.72 8.31 0.60
CA ALA A 130 -11.60 8.51 1.75
C ALA A 130 -11.56 7.35 2.77
N ILE A 131 -11.54 6.10 2.29
CA ILE A 131 -11.66 4.89 3.12
C ILE A 131 -10.34 4.52 3.79
N MET A 132 -9.24 4.52 3.03
CA MET A 132 -7.93 4.07 3.53
C MET A 132 -7.38 4.89 4.71
N PRO A 133 -7.48 6.24 4.75
CA PRO A 133 -7.02 7.01 5.91
C PRO A 133 -7.74 6.61 7.21
N LEU A 134 -9.05 6.33 7.12
CA LEU A 134 -9.86 5.95 8.26
C LEU A 134 -9.46 4.56 8.77
N LEU A 135 -9.26 3.60 7.86
CA LEU A 135 -8.76 2.26 8.19
C LEU A 135 -7.36 2.33 8.79
N SER A 136 -6.44 3.04 8.14
CA SER A 136 -5.06 3.24 8.62
C SER A 136 -5.05 3.85 10.02
N TRP A 137 -5.83 4.91 10.27
CA TRP A 137 -5.90 5.55 11.58
C TRP A 137 -6.45 4.60 12.66
N ALA A 138 -7.57 3.93 12.39
CA ALA A 138 -8.23 3.04 13.34
C ALA A 138 -7.37 1.82 13.68
N GLN A 139 -6.74 1.23 12.66
CA GLN A 139 -5.81 0.11 12.84
C GLN A 139 -4.56 0.55 13.60
N ARG A 140 -3.97 1.70 13.25
CA ARG A 140 -2.76 2.21 13.91
C ARG A 140 -3.00 2.51 15.38
N ARG A 141 -4.16 3.09 15.73
CA ARG A 141 -4.55 3.34 17.11
C ARG A 141 -4.66 2.03 17.89
N THR A 142 -5.34 1.04 17.33
CA THR A 142 -5.53 -0.28 17.94
C THR A 142 -4.21 -1.05 18.07
N GLY A 143 -3.37 -0.99 17.04
CA GLY A 143 -2.05 -1.63 17.00
C GLY A 143 -1.09 -1.06 18.03
N ARG A 144 -1.06 0.28 18.21
CA ARG A 144 -0.28 0.93 19.27
C ARG A 144 -0.78 0.57 20.66
N GLU A 145 -2.09 0.57 20.86
CA GLU A 145 -2.67 0.19 22.15
C GLU A 145 -2.30 -1.26 22.50
N LEU A 146 -2.29 -2.16 21.52
CA LEU A 146 -1.90 -3.55 21.73
C LEU A 146 -0.38 -3.77 21.81
N GLY A 147 0.44 -2.82 21.37
CA GLY A 147 1.89 -3.01 21.18
C GLY A 147 2.25 -3.88 19.96
N SER A 148 1.35 -4.00 18.99
CA SER A 148 1.57 -4.79 17.76
C SER A 148 2.36 -3.98 16.73
N ARG A 149 3.65 -4.32 16.57
CA ARG A 149 4.52 -3.75 15.52
C ARG A 149 3.99 -4.02 14.12
N SER A 150 3.50 -5.24 13.85
CA SER A 150 2.94 -5.63 12.55
C SER A 150 1.70 -4.83 12.17
N ALA A 151 0.74 -4.62 13.09
CA ALA A 151 -0.45 -3.81 12.81
C ALA A 151 -0.11 -2.34 12.53
N VAL A 152 0.94 -1.81 13.17
CA VAL A 152 1.43 -0.46 12.92
C VAL A 152 2.16 -0.36 11.58
N ALA A 153 2.94 -1.37 11.20
CA ALA A 153 3.60 -1.44 9.90
C ALA A 153 2.56 -1.50 8.75
N ASP A 154 1.59 -2.41 8.85
CA ASP A 154 0.50 -2.55 7.88
C ASP A 154 -0.29 -1.24 7.72
N SER A 155 -0.58 -0.54 8.82
CA SER A 155 -1.25 0.77 8.75
C SER A 155 -0.46 1.86 8.00
N LYS A 156 0.88 1.77 7.95
CA LYS A 156 1.71 2.71 7.18
C LYS A 156 1.61 2.41 5.68
N GLN A 157 1.52 1.14 5.31
CA GLN A 157 1.41 0.74 3.90
C GLN A 157 0.08 1.21 3.31
N THR A 158 -1.04 1.00 4.02
CA THR A 158 -2.35 1.55 3.63
C THR A 158 -2.35 3.09 3.55
N LEU A 159 -1.50 3.77 4.34
CA LEU A 159 -1.33 5.23 4.22
C LEU A 159 -0.57 5.63 2.96
N LEU A 160 0.41 4.84 2.50
CA LEU A 160 1.07 5.06 1.21
C LEU A 160 0.08 4.93 0.05
N CYS A 161 -0.78 3.90 0.06
CA CYS A 161 -1.83 3.75 -0.94
C CYS A 161 -2.81 4.94 -0.94
N THR A 162 -3.05 5.59 0.21
CA THR A 162 -3.81 6.86 0.27
C THR A 162 -3.13 7.96 -0.55
N TYR A 163 -1.82 8.16 -0.36
CA TYR A 163 -1.08 9.17 -1.10
C TYR A 163 -1.01 8.85 -2.60
N LEU A 164 -0.81 7.58 -2.94
CA LEU A 164 -0.83 7.12 -4.34
C LEU A 164 -2.21 7.29 -4.96
N SER A 165 -3.29 7.01 -4.23
CA SER A 165 -4.67 7.28 -4.66
C SER A 165 -4.86 8.75 -5.01
N ALA A 166 -4.32 9.67 -4.19
CA ALA A 166 -4.40 11.11 -4.47
C ALA A 166 -3.64 11.50 -5.74
N VAL A 167 -2.43 10.95 -5.93
CA VAL A 167 -1.62 11.20 -7.13
C VAL A 167 -2.31 10.68 -8.39
N VAL A 168 -2.83 9.45 -8.36
CA VAL A 168 -3.53 8.84 -9.48
C VAL A 168 -4.85 9.56 -9.76
N LEU A 169 -5.63 9.90 -8.73
CA LEU A 169 -6.85 10.69 -8.87
C LEU A 169 -6.56 12.04 -9.55
N ALA A 170 -5.51 12.74 -9.12
CA ALA A 170 -5.10 14.00 -9.73
C ALA A 170 -4.73 13.80 -11.22
N GLY A 171 -3.96 12.76 -11.55
CA GLY A 171 -3.62 12.42 -12.94
C GLY A 171 -4.86 12.16 -13.79
N LEU A 172 -5.79 11.34 -13.29
CA LEU A 172 -7.05 11.01 -13.98
C LEU A 172 -7.96 12.24 -14.16
N VAL A 173 -8.11 13.07 -13.13
CA VAL A 173 -8.94 14.29 -13.18
C VAL A 173 -8.36 15.32 -14.13
N LEU A 174 -7.04 15.55 -14.10
CA LEU A 174 -6.37 16.47 -15.03
C LEU A 174 -6.50 16.00 -16.48
N ASN A 175 -6.30 14.71 -16.73
CA ASN A 175 -6.52 14.13 -18.05
C ASN A 175 -7.99 14.30 -18.51
N SER A 176 -8.93 14.07 -17.60
CA SER A 176 -10.37 14.09 -17.89
C SER A 176 -10.96 15.48 -18.13
N LEU A 177 -10.52 16.48 -17.36
CA LEU A 177 -11.09 17.83 -17.41
C LEU A 177 -10.31 18.76 -18.34
N LEU A 178 -8.98 18.57 -18.44
CA LEU A 178 -8.09 19.47 -19.17
C LEU A 178 -7.54 18.85 -20.45
N GLY A 179 -7.81 17.57 -20.71
CA GLY A 179 -7.28 16.84 -21.87
C GLY A 179 -5.76 16.61 -21.81
N TRP A 180 -5.16 16.68 -20.61
CA TRP A 180 -3.72 16.50 -20.43
C TRP A 180 -3.35 15.02 -20.45
N SER A 181 -3.14 14.48 -21.65
CA SER A 181 -2.79 13.06 -21.86
C SER A 181 -1.50 12.64 -21.16
N TRP A 182 -0.59 13.58 -20.88
CA TRP A 182 0.65 13.33 -20.13
C TRP A 182 0.45 13.27 -18.61
N ALA A 183 -0.71 13.66 -18.06
CA ALA A 183 -0.94 13.65 -16.62
C ALA A 183 -0.96 12.21 -16.05
N ASP A 184 -1.53 11.26 -16.80
CA ASP A 184 -1.56 9.85 -16.42
C ASP A 184 -0.15 9.22 -16.33
N PRO A 185 0.71 9.27 -17.36
CA PRO A 185 2.05 8.70 -17.27
C PRO A 185 2.94 9.43 -16.24
N ILE A 186 2.73 10.72 -15.97
CA ILE A 186 3.44 11.39 -14.87
C ILE A 186 2.99 10.87 -13.50
N ALA A 187 1.68 10.68 -13.27
CA ALA A 187 1.18 10.07 -12.04
C ALA A 187 1.72 8.64 -11.85
N ALA A 188 1.78 7.88 -12.95
CA ALA A 188 2.38 6.54 -12.99
C ALA A 188 3.88 6.56 -12.65
N LEU A 189 4.66 7.51 -13.17
CA LEU A 189 6.08 7.66 -12.84
C LEU A 189 6.30 8.05 -11.37
N ILE A 190 5.42 8.86 -10.78
CA ILE A 190 5.47 9.16 -9.34
C ILE A 190 5.25 7.88 -8.54
N LEU A 191 4.27 7.06 -8.91
CA LEU A 191 4.03 5.76 -8.30
C LEU A 191 5.26 4.84 -8.44
N ALA A 192 5.86 4.78 -9.63
CA ALA A 192 7.08 4.00 -9.86
C ALA A 192 8.24 4.47 -8.97
N ALA A 193 8.43 5.79 -8.79
CA ALA A 193 9.46 6.33 -7.92
C ALA A 193 9.23 5.96 -6.44
N VAL A 194 7.99 5.98 -5.97
CA VAL A 194 7.62 5.51 -4.63
C VAL A 194 7.90 4.02 -4.50
N ALA A 195 7.49 3.20 -5.47
CA ALA A 195 7.77 1.77 -5.48
C ALA A 195 9.27 1.47 -5.43
N VAL A 196 10.12 2.20 -6.16
CA VAL A 196 11.59 2.06 -6.04
C VAL A 196 12.08 2.37 -4.62
N ARG A 197 11.53 3.40 -3.97
CA ARG A 197 11.88 3.73 -2.59
C ARG A 197 11.50 2.59 -1.64
N GLU A 198 10.26 2.12 -1.68
CA GLU A 198 9.76 1.02 -0.85
C GLU A 198 10.56 -0.27 -1.10
N GLY A 199 10.88 -0.57 -2.36
CA GLY A 199 11.71 -1.73 -2.72
C GLY A 199 13.11 -1.65 -2.13
N ARG A 200 13.73 -0.46 -2.09
CA ARG A 200 15.04 -0.25 -1.47
C ARG A 200 14.99 -0.37 0.05
N GLU A 201 13.96 0.19 0.69
CA GLU A 201 13.76 0.07 2.14
C GLU A 201 13.54 -1.40 2.53
N ALA A 202 12.72 -2.14 1.78
CA ALA A 202 12.50 -3.57 2.00
C ALA A 202 13.77 -4.39 1.78
N TRP A 203 14.56 -4.08 0.74
CA TRP A 203 15.83 -4.77 0.47
C TRP A 203 16.87 -4.58 1.58
N ARG A 204 16.87 -3.39 2.22
CA ARG A 204 17.75 -3.08 3.37
C ARG A 204 17.22 -3.65 4.68
N GLY A 205 15.99 -4.12 4.71
CA GLY A 205 15.30 -4.59 5.90
C GLY A 205 14.77 -3.49 6.82
N GLU A 206 14.56 -2.29 6.29
CA GLU A 206 14.12 -1.12 7.06
C GLU A 206 12.59 -1.08 7.26
N THR A 207 11.82 -1.94 6.59
CA THR A 207 10.35 -1.79 6.47
C THR A 207 9.51 -2.38 7.59
N CYS A 208 10.05 -3.15 8.55
CA CYS A 208 9.19 -3.79 9.56
C CYS A 208 9.65 -3.73 11.02
N CYS A 209 10.95 -3.61 11.31
CA CYS A 209 11.47 -3.60 12.68
C CYS A 209 12.76 -2.76 12.78
N GLY A 210 12.69 -1.48 12.43
CA GLY A 210 13.79 -0.55 12.71
C GLY A 210 13.88 -0.27 14.22
N ASP A 211 14.78 -0.96 14.92
CA ASP A 211 15.25 -0.56 16.24
C ASP A 211 15.86 0.84 16.15
N ARG A 212 15.18 1.81 16.78
CA ARG A 212 15.78 2.86 17.60
C ARG A 212 14.91 3.07 18.83
#